data_AF-A0A2V9W4K1-F1
#
_entry.id   AF-A0A2V9W4K1-F1
#
_cell.length_a   1.000
_cell.length_b   1.000
_cell.length_c   1.000
_cell.angle_alpha   90.00
_cell.angle_beta   90.00
_cell.angle_gamma   90.00
#
_symmetry.space_group_name_H-M   'P 1'
#
loop_
_entity.id
_entity.type
_entity.pdbx_description
1 polymer ?
#
loop_
_entity_poly.entity_id
_entity_poly.type
_entity_poly.pdbx_seq_one_letter_code
_entity_poly.pdbx_strand_id
1 'polypeptide(L)'
;MMCDKDQLGRKVSWVVVAMIIALVPSYSVAADTPQVSLNTSKASPRAVEPLTQRSILRDYKFAWVNIDHAMQANSTAFLSGLFAGTANSWLNDAVASQRRNGLSSRYLNQNHKVEAIFYAPEGDLIELHDTVDYDLQILDGSKAVQNEHVTVHYVVLMTPAADRWVVRQLQSVPSF
;
A
#
# COMPACT_ATOMS: atom_id res chain seq x y z
N MET A 1 8.91 -4.18 83.55
CA MET A 1 9.55 -5.50 83.77
C MET A 1 8.42 -6.50 83.92
N MET A 2 8.23 -7.53 83.11
CA MET A 2 8.91 -8.03 81.93
C MET A 2 7.92 -9.04 81.31
N CYS A 3 7.93 -9.16 79.98
CA CYS A 3 7.84 -10.39 79.16
C CYS A 3 7.51 -11.72 79.86
N ASP A 4 6.86 -12.71 79.26
CA ASP A 4 6.45 -13.04 77.89
C ASP A 4 5.99 -14.51 77.98
N LYS A 5 5.05 -14.93 77.13
CA LYS A 5 5.11 -16.16 76.35
C LYS A 5 3.77 -16.49 75.68
N ASP A 6 3.75 -16.24 74.38
CA ASP A 6 3.75 -17.31 73.38
C ASP A 6 2.52 -18.24 73.29
N GLN A 7 1.76 -18.10 72.19
CA GLN A 7 1.64 -19.11 71.12
C GLN A 7 0.25 -19.24 70.46
N LEU A 8 0.32 -19.08 69.13
CA LEU A 8 -0.34 -19.88 68.07
C LEU A 8 -1.85 -19.71 67.82
N GLY A 9 -2.16 -19.01 66.73
CA GLY A 9 -3.51 -18.96 66.16
C GLY A 9 -3.59 -18.33 64.77
N ARG A 10 -2.78 -18.82 63.84
CA ARG A 10 -2.69 -18.45 62.41
C ARG A 10 -4.07 -18.17 61.77
N LYS A 11 -4.33 -16.93 61.34
CA LYS A 11 -5.30 -16.64 60.26
C LYS A 11 -4.60 -15.91 59.13
N VAL A 12 -4.56 -16.61 58.01
CA VAL A 12 -3.90 -16.25 56.75
C VAL A 12 -4.47 -14.94 56.23
N SER A 13 -3.58 -13.98 56.01
CA SER A 13 -3.87 -12.66 55.46
C SER A 13 -4.21 -12.80 53.97
N TRP A 14 -5.40 -12.34 53.57
CA TRP A 14 -5.79 -12.23 52.17
C TRP A 14 -4.99 -11.08 51.52
N VAL A 15 -3.97 -11.41 50.74
CA VAL A 15 -3.35 -10.44 49.82
C VAL A 15 -4.11 -10.54 48.51
N VAL A 16 -5.00 -9.57 48.27
CA VAL A 16 -5.62 -9.35 46.96
C VAL A 16 -4.58 -8.69 46.06
N VAL A 17 -3.97 -9.46 45.16
CA VAL A 17 -3.12 -8.92 44.10
C VAL A 17 -4.05 -8.44 42.98
N ALA A 18 -4.27 -7.13 42.90
CA ALA A 18 -4.94 -6.49 41.77
C ALA A 18 -3.97 -6.45 40.57
N MET A 19 -4.14 -7.39 39.64
CA MET A 19 -3.42 -7.39 38.37
C MET A 19 -4.11 -6.40 37.41
N ILE A 20 -3.54 -5.20 37.28
CA ILE A 20 -3.96 -4.22 36.28
C ILE A 20 -3.51 -4.73 34.91
N ILE A 21 -4.43 -5.32 34.15
CA ILE A 21 -4.23 -5.61 32.74
C ILE A 21 -4.33 -4.28 32.00
N ALA A 22 -3.18 -3.72 31.60
CA ALA A 22 -3.14 -2.58 30.69
C ALA A 22 -3.75 -3.02 29.35
N LEU A 23 -4.99 -2.57 29.10
CA LEU A 23 -5.68 -2.77 27.83
C LEU A 23 -5.01 -1.86 26.79
N VAL A 24 -3.97 -2.37 26.13
CA VAL A 24 -3.35 -1.67 25.00
C VAL A 24 -4.34 -1.75 23.84
N PRO A 25 -4.90 -0.64 23.33
CA PRO A 25 -5.76 -0.69 22.17
C PRO A 25 -4.95 -1.20 20.99
N SER A 26 -5.25 -2.43 20.58
CA SER A 26 -4.71 -3.00 19.35
C SER A 26 -5.44 -2.33 18.20
N TYR A 27 -4.90 -1.22 17.69
CA TYR A 27 -5.37 -0.63 16.44
C TYR A 27 -5.07 -1.61 15.31
N SER A 28 -6.01 -2.52 15.04
CA SER A 28 -5.99 -3.30 13.82
C SER A 28 -6.44 -2.37 12.70
N VAL A 29 -5.49 -1.68 12.05
CA VAL A 29 -5.80 -1.05 10.78
C VAL A 29 -5.86 -2.18 9.75
N ALA A 30 -7.05 -2.46 9.24
CA ALA A 30 -7.22 -3.41 8.14
C ALA A 30 -6.20 -3.07 7.04
N ALA A 31 -5.49 -4.09 6.54
CA ALA A 31 -4.64 -3.93 5.38
C ALA A 31 -5.55 -3.63 4.19
N ASP A 32 -5.61 -2.35 3.83
CA ASP A 32 -6.47 -1.89 2.74
C ASP A 32 -5.86 -2.36 1.43
N THR A 33 -6.52 -3.32 0.79
CA THR A 33 -6.00 -3.94 -0.41
C THR A 33 -6.60 -3.24 -1.62
N PRO A 34 -5.80 -2.75 -2.59
CA PRO A 34 -6.31 -2.08 -3.77
C PRO A 34 -7.35 -2.92 -4.50
N GLN A 35 -8.50 -2.30 -4.78
CA GLN A 35 -9.52 -2.85 -5.65
C GLN A 35 -9.20 -2.41 -7.07
N VAL A 36 -8.97 -3.36 -7.96
CA VAL A 36 -8.58 -3.07 -9.34
C VAL A 36 -9.50 -3.83 -10.27
N SER A 37 -10.12 -3.10 -11.19
CA SER A 37 -10.89 -3.67 -12.30
C SER A 37 -10.17 -3.32 -13.60
N LEU A 38 -10.09 -4.29 -14.52
CA LEU A 38 -9.43 -4.12 -15.81
C LEU A 38 -10.39 -4.48 -16.94
N ASN A 39 -10.71 -3.48 -17.77
CA ASN A 39 -11.43 -3.65 -19.02
C ASN A 39 -10.46 -3.63 -20.21
N THR A 40 -10.48 -4.69 -21.02
CA THR A 40 -9.61 -4.85 -22.20
C THR A 40 -10.35 -4.68 -23.53
N SER A 41 -11.66 -4.38 -23.51
CA SER A 41 -12.49 -4.32 -24.72
C SER A 41 -12.08 -3.23 -25.72
N LYS A 42 -11.36 -2.21 -25.25
CA LYS A 42 -10.88 -1.08 -26.05
C LYS A 42 -9.45 -1.28 -26.57
N ALA A 43 -8.77 -2.36 -26.18
CA ALA A 43 -7.39 -2.59 -26.55
C ALA A 43 -7.26 -2.81 -28.06
N SER A 44 -6.35 -2.08 -28.69
CA SER A 44 -6.04 -2.16 -30.11
C SER A 44 -4.53 -1.97 -30.35
N PRO A 45 -3.97 -2.39 -31.51
CA PRO A 45 -4.61 -3.16 -32.58
C PRO A 45 -4.79 -4.65 -32.23
N ARG A 46 -4.20 -5.14 -31.15
CA ARG A 46 -4.28 -6.53 -30.70
C ARG A 46 -5.23 -6.68 -29.51
N ALA A 47 -6.04 -7.73 -29.51
CA ALA A 47 -6.85 -8.11 -28.36
C ALA A 47 -5.96 -8.69 -27.24
N VAL A 48 -6.25 -8.35 -25.98
CA VAL A 48 -5.52 -8.90 -24.83
C VAL A 48 -6.05 -10.31 -24.53
N GLU A 49 -5.16 -11.31 -24.50
CA GLU A 49 -5.56 -12.68 -24.21
C GLU A 49 -5.99 -12.84 -22.74
N PRO A 50 -6.90 -13.77 -22.41
CA PRO A 50 -7.40 -13.93 -21.03
C PRO A 50 -6.34 -14.25 -19.98
N LEU A 51 -5.25 -14.91 -20.35
CA LEU A 51 -4.12 -15.15 -19.44
C LEU A 51 -3.28 -13.89 -19.26
N THR A 52 -3.01 -13.16 -20.34
CA THR A 52 -2.32 -11.87 -20.33
C THR A 52 -3.06 -10.85 -19.47
N GLN A 53 -4.38 -10.71 -19.65
CA GLN A 53 -5.22 -9.83 -18.85
C GLN A 53 -5.15 -10.16 -17.35
N ARG A 54 -5.20 -11.44 -17.00
CA ARG A 54 -5.07 -11.88 -15.60
C ARG A 54 -3.70 -11.54 -15.01
N SER A 55 -2.62 -11.74 -15.77
CA SER A 55 -1.27 -11.39 -15.35
C SER A 55 -1.10 -9.88 -15.16
N ILE A 56 -1.56 -9.07 -16.13
CA ILE A 56 -1.52 -7.60 -16.03
C ILE A 56 -2.28 -7.12 -14.80
N LEU A 57 -3.52 -7.60 -14.61
CA LEU A 57 -4.34 -7.22 -13.45
C LEU A 57 -3.65 -7.56 -12.12
N ARG A 58 -3.12 -8.79 -12.02
CA ARG A 58 -2.38 -9.26 -10.83
C ARG A 58 -1.16 -8.38 -10.56
N ASP A 59 -0.34 -8.15 -11.58
CA ASP A 59 0.95 -7.47 -11.44
C ASP A 59 0.77 -5.97 -11.20
N TYR A 60 -0.23 -5.34 -11.83
CA TYR A 60 -0.60 -3.95 -11.59
C TYR A 60 -1.15 -3.74 -10.18
N LYS A 61 -2.04 -4.63 -9.71
CA LYS A 61 -2.51 -4.62 -8.32
C LYS A 61 -1.35 -4.79 -7.33
N PHE A 62 -0.41 -5.69 -7.63
CA PHE A 62 0.77 -5.89 -6.79
C PHE A 62 1.69 -4.66 -6.78
N ALA A 63 1.81 -3.94 -7.90
CA ALA A 63 2.57 -2.69 -7.96
C ALA A 63 2.00 -1.64 -6.99
N TRP A 64 0.69 -1.43 -6.96
CA TRP A 64 0.04 -0.48 -6.05
C TRP A 64 0.17 -0.83 -4.57
N VAL A 65 0.04 -2.12 -4.22
CA VAL A 65 0.33 -2.60 -2.85
C VAL A 65 1.75 -2.21 -2.42
N ASN A 66 2.72 -2.36 -3.33
CA ASN A 66 4.12 -2.08 -3.02
C ASN A 66 4.46 -0.57 -3.05
N ILE A 67 3.73 0.25 -3.81
CA ILE A 67 3.81 1.72 -3.68
C ILE A 67 3.37 2.12 -2.28
N ASP A 68 2.22 1.62 -1.82
CA ASP A 68 1.70 1.94 -0.49
C ASP A 68 2.68 1.51 0.62
N HIS A 69 3.22 0.29 0.54
CA HIS A 69 4.26 -0.16 1.46
C HIS A 69 5.53 0.69 1.39
N ALA A 70 5.99 1.07 0.20
CA ALA A 70 7.19 1.91 0.04
C ALA A 70 7.00 3.29 0.68
N MET A 71 5.83 3.89 0.49
CA MET A 71 5.50 5.20 1.06
C MET A 71 5.34 5.13 2.58
N GLN A 72 4.63 4.13 3.10
CA GLN A 72 4.46 3.97 4.55
C GLN A 72 5.79 3.67 5.26
N ALA A 73 6.58 2.75 4.70
CA ALA A 73 7.84 2.32 5.31
C ALA A 73 9.00 3.28 5.02
N ASN A 74 8.80 4.33 4.23
CA ASN A 74 9.86 5.24 3.81
C ASN A 74 11.07 4.51 3.17
N SER A 75 10.78 3.44 2.42
CA SER A 75 11.78 2.49 1.93
C SER A 75 11.54 2.13 0.47
N THR A 76 12.57 2.26 -0.34
CA THR A 76 12.52 1.91 -1.76
C THR A 76 12.62 0.40 -2.02
N ALA A 77 12.87 -0.41 -0.97
CA ALA A 77 13.03 -1.86 -1.09
C ALA A 77 11.81 -2.54 -1.74
N PHE A 78 10.59 -2.04 -1.47
CA PHE A 78 9.35 -2.56 -2.03
C PHE A 78 9.16 -2.25 -3.52
N LEU A 79 9.88 -1.27 -4.07
CA LEU A 79 9.75 -0.87 -5.48
C LEU A 79 10.57 -1.76 -6.43
N SER A 80 11.55 -2.50 -5.89
CA SER A 80 12.55 -3.21 -6.69
C SER A 80 11.92 -4.28 -7.59
N GLY A 81 12.23 -4.22 -8.88
CA GLY A 81 11.75 -5.18 -9.88
C GLY A 81 10.27 -5.05 -10.30
N LEU A 82 9.53 -4.09 -9.73
CA LEU A 82 8.13 -3.81 -10.12
C LEU A 82 8.00 -2.61 -11.04
N PHE A 83 8.96 -1.68 -10.91
CA PHE A 83 9.00 -0.45 -11.67
C PHE A 83 10.27 -0.38 -12.50
N ALA A 84 10.16 0.23 -13.67
CA ALA A 84 11.29 0.55 -14.54
C ALA A 84 11.10 1.98 -15.08
N GLY A 85 12.09 2.47 -15.84
CA GLY A 85 11.99 3.74 -16.53
C GLY A 85 11.65 4.93 -15.61
N THR A 86 10.78 5.81 -16.09
CA THR A 86 10.40 7.04 -15.39
C THR A 86 9.60 6.77 -14.12
N ALA A 87 8.75 5.73 -14.11
CA ALA A 87 8.01 5.35 -12.91
C ALA A 87 8.94 4.97 -11.76
N ASN A 88 10.00 4.19 -12.04
CA ASN A 88 10.97 3.81 -11.02
C ASN A 88 11.70 5.04 -10.44
N SER A 89 12.23 5.91 -11.30
CA SER A 89 12.94 7.11 -10.83
C SER A 89 12.04 8.00 -9.98
N TRP A 90 10.83 8.30 -10.48
CA TRP A 90 9.88 9.15 -9.78
C TRP A 90 9.46 8.59 -8.41
N LEU A 91 9.16 7.30 -8.31
CA LEU A 91 8.77 6.68 -7.03
C LEU A 91 9.94 6.67 -6.03
N ASN A 92 11.17 6.38 -6.48
CA ASN A 92 12.34 6.45 -5.61
C ASN A 92 12.57 7.87 -5.09
N ASP A 93 12.41 8.89 -5.95
CA ASP A 93 12.54 10.29 -5.58
C ASP A 93 11.43 10.72 -4.61
N ALA A 94 10.19 10.28 -4.83
CA ALA A 94 9.06 10.53 -3.95
C ALA A 94 9.31 9.96 -2.54
N VAL A 95 9.69 8.68 -2.44
CA VAL A 95 10.07 8.04 -1.17
C VAL A 95 11.24 8.76 -0.49
N ALA A 96 12.26 9.15 -1.25
CA ALA A 96 13.40 9.87 -0.71
C ALA A 96 13.00 11.27 -0.20
N SER A 97 12.06 11.93 -0.86
CA SER A 97 11.54 13.25 -0.49
C SER A 97 10.76 13.21 0.82
N GLN A 98 9.77 12.33 0.96
CA GLN A 98 9.01 12.21 2.21
C GLN A 98 9.93 11.89 3.39
N ARG A 99 10.92 11.00 3.20
CA ARG A 99 11.90 10.64 4.22
C ARG A 99 12.73 11.84 4.68
N ARG A 100 13.19 12.68 3.75
CA ARG A 100 13.94 13.92 4.09
C ARG A 100 13.10 14.91 4.88
N ASN A 101 11.79 14.94 4.62
CA ASN A 101 10.86 15.83 5.28
C ASN A 101 10.29 15.27 6.60
N GLY A 102 10.70 14.05 6.99
CA GLY A 102 10.16 13.39 8.20
C GLY A 102 8.71 12.91 8.05
N LEU A 103 8.19 12.86 6.82
CA LEU A 103 6.82 12.46 6.51
C LEU A 103 6.76 11.03 6.00
N SER A 104 5.58 10.42 6.09
CA SER A 104 5.21 9.22 5.34
C SER A 104 3.79 9.37 4.80
N SER A 105 3.44 8.58 3.79
CA SER A 105 2.11 8.58 3.22
C SER A 105 1.52 7.19 3.19
N ARG A 106 0.19 7.12 3.29
CA ARG A 106 -0.60 5.90 3.19
C ARG A 106 -1.76 6.11 2.24
N TYR A 107 -2.00 5.12 1.39
CA TYR A 107 -3.13 5.10 0.47
C TYR A 107 -4.21 4.16 1.01
N LEU A 108 -5.40 4.70 1.25
CA LEU A 108 -6.56 3.97 1.75
C LEU A 108 -7.68 3.97 0.71
N ASN A 109 -8.58 3.00 0.82
CA ASN A 109 -9.78 2.82 0.02
C ASN A 109 -9.53 2.89 -1.49
N GLN A 110 -8.38 2.37 -1.93
CA GLN A 110 -7.93 2.47 -3.32
C GLN A 110 -8.86 1.68 -4.26
N ASN A 111 -9.47 2.38 -5.21
CA ASN A 111 -10.35 1.82 -6.22
C ASN A 111 -9.94 2.28 -7.63
N HIS A 112 -9.43 1.34 -8.42
CA HIS A 112 -8.88 1.56 -9.76
C HIS A 112 -9.84 1.03 -10.83
N LYS A 113 -10.19 1.89 -11.77
CA LYS A 113 -10.92 1.56 -13.00
C LYS A 113 -9.97 1.68 -14.17
N VAL A 114 -9.42 0.55 -14.56
CA VAL A 114 -8.37 0.46 -15.57
C VAL A 114 -8.94 0.04 -16.91
N GLU A 115 -8.63 0.79 -17.96
CA GLU A 115 -8.95 0.47 -19.34
C GLU A 115 -7.65 0.23 -20.12
N ALA A 116 -7.53 -0.91 -20.81
CA ALA A 116 -6.46 -1.10 -21.78
C ALA A 116 -6.86 -0.43 -23.11
N ILE A 117 -6.03 0.50 -23.58
CA ILE A 117 -6.31 1.30 -24.77
C ILE A 117 -5.46 0.85 -25.95
N PHE A 118 -4.19 0.56 -25.67
CA PHE A 118 -3.25 0.06 -26.67
C PHE A 118 -2.57 -1.21 -26.18
N TYR A 119 -2.50 -2.23 -27.03
CA TYR A 119 -1.69 -3.42 -26.81
C TYR A 119 -0.90 -3.71 -28.07
N ALA A 120 0.42 -3.67 -27.98
CA ALA A 120 1.32 -3.80 -29.12
C ALA A 120 1.07 -5.12 -29.86
N PRO A 121 1.15 -5.14 -31.22
CA PRO A 121 1.05 -6.37 -32.01
C PRO A 121 1.98 -7.48 -31.50
N GLU A 122 3.20 -7.10 -31.11
CA GLU A 122 4.26 -7.99 -30.61
C GLU A 122 3.94 -8.51 -29.20
N GLY A 123 3.05 -7.84 -28.47
CA GLY A 123 2.64 -8.22 -27.11
C GLY A 123 3.63 -7.83 -26.02
N ASP A 124 4.55 -6.92 -26.31
CA ASP A 124 5.64 -6.48 -25.43
C ASP A 124 5.39 -5.14 -24.73
N LEU A 125 4.25 -4.50 -25.00
CA LEU A 125 3.84 -3.26 -24.35
C LEU A 125 2.32 -3.13 -24.32
N ILE A 126 1.79 -2.67 -23.18
CA ILE A 126 0.40 -2.28 -23.04
C ILE A 126 0.30 -0.89 -22.42
N GLU A 127 -0.57 -0.05 -22.97
CA GLU A 127 -0.99 1.21 -22.39
C GLU A 127 -2.33 1.05 -21.69
N LEU A 128 -2.38 1.52 -20.45
CA LEU A 128 -3.57 1.52 -19.61
C LEU A 128 -3.94 2.94 -19.23
N HIS A 129 -5.22 3.24 -19.24
CA HIS A 129 -5.80 4.45 -18.66
C HIS A 129 -6.47 4.04 -17.34
N ASP A 130 -5.99 4.57 -16.22
CA ASP A 130 -6.49 4.26 -14.89
C ASP A 130 -7.15 5.48 -14.26
N THR A 131 -8.45 5.40 -13.98
CA THR A 131 -9.11 6.33 -13.05
C THR A 131 -9.10 5.72 -11.67
N VAL A 132 -8.38 6.34 -10.74
CA VAL A 132 -8.29 5.89 -9.36
C VAL A 132 -8.95 6.88 -8.41
N ASP A 133 -9.74 6.35 -7.48
CA ASP A 133 -10.23 7.03 -6.29
C ASP A 133 -9.54 6.43 -5.05
N TYR A 134 -9.01 7.27 -4.15
CA TYR A 134 -8.40 6.84 -2.89
C TYR A 134 -8.40 7.94 -1.83
N ASP A 135 -8.23 7.57 -0.57
CA ASP A 135 -7.94 8.50 0.52
C ASP A 135 -6.43 8.52 0.81
N LEU A 136 -5.81 9.68 0.65
CA LEU A 136 -4.41 9.91 0.98
C LEU A 136 -4.28 10.40 2.41
N GLN A 137 -3.55 9.67 3.23
CA GLN A 137 -3.15 10.09 4.56
C GLN A 137 -1.67 10.44 4.59
N ILE A 138 -1.33 11.67 4.99
CA ILE A 138 0.05 12.09 5.26
C ILE A 138 0.28 12.06 6.77
N LEU A 139 1.39 11.44 7.19
CA LEU A 139 1.76 11.25 8.58
C LEU A 139 3.09 11.92 8.91
N ASP A 140 3.16 12.53 10.10
CA ASP A 140 4.38 12.90 10.79
C ASP A 140 4.57 11.90 11.94
N GLY A 141 5.54 11.00 11.78
CA GLY A 141 5.64 9.79 12.61
C GLY A 141 4.38 8.93 12.52
N SER A 142 3.71 8.71 13.65
CA SER A 142 2.44 7.95 13.71
C SER A 142 1.19 8.83 13.67
N LYS A 143 1.34 10.15 13.57
CA LYS A 143 0.23 11.10 13.63
C LYS A 143 -0.18 11.51 12.23
N ALA A 144 -1.42 11.26 11.86
CA ALA A 144 -2.01 11.82 10.64
C ALA A 144 -2.06 13.36 10.76
N VAL A 145 -1.45 14.05 9.80
CA VAL A 145 -1.41 15.53 9.73
C VAL A 145 -2.29 16.06 8.60
N GLN A 146 -2.56 15.24 7.59
CA GLN A 146 -3.48 15.55 6.50
C GLN A 146 -4.18 14.27 6.04
N ASN A 147 -5.46 14.40 5.70
CA ASN A 147 -6.24 13.37 5.03
C ASN A 147 -6.99 14.03 3.88
N GLU A 148 -6.91 13.46 2.69
CA GLU A 148 -7.54 14.00 1.50
C GLU A 148 -8.15 12.88 0.67
N HIS A 149 -9.37 13.09 0.19
CA HIS A 149 -9.96 12.22 -0.82
C HIS A 149 -9.51 12.68 -2.20
N VAL A 150 -8.92 11.79 -2.98
CA VAL A 150 -8.27 12.12 -4.26
C VAL A 150 -8.84 11.24 -5.37
N THR A 151 -9.22 11.87 -6.47
CA THR A 151 -9.46 11.21 -7.77
C THR A 151 -8.34 11.61 -8.73
N VAL A 152 -7.65 10.63 -9.33
CA VAL A 152 -6.56 10.87 -10.29
C VAL A 152 -6.75 10.03 -11.54
N HIS A 153 -6.39 10.59 -12.68
CA HIS A 153 -6.28 9.87 -13.95
C HIS A 153 -4.82 9.58 -14.26
N TYR A 154 -4.46 8.33 -14.54
CA TYR A 154 -3.12 7.92 -14.91
C TYR A 154 -3.07 7.33 -16.32
N VAL A 155 -2.11 7.76 -17.12
CA VAL A 155 -1.61 7.00 -18.28
C VAL A 155 -0.46 6.11 -17.80
N VAL A 156 -0.63 4.81 -17.97
CA VAL A 156 0.30 3.78 -17.49
C VAL A 156 0.85 3.01 -18.68
N LEU A 157 2.17 2.81 -18.70
CA LEU A 157 2.80 1.88 -19.63
C LEU A 157 3.35 0.69 -18.86
N MET A 158 2.95 -0.52 -19.26
CA MET A 158 3.51 -1.75 -18.73
C MET A 158 4.19 -2.55 -19.85
N THR A 159 5.29 -3.22 -19.49
CA THR A 159 6.00 -4.15 -20.38
C THR A 159 6.23 -5.47 -19.66
N PRO A 160 6.25 -6.61 -20.35
CA PRO A 160 6.61 -7.87 -19.74
C PRO A 160 8.10 -7.87 -19.37
N ALA A 161 8.41 -8.48 -18.23
CA ALA A 161 9.74 -8.84 -17.77
C ALA A 161 9.80 -10.38 -17.62
N ALA A 162 10.87 -10.90 -17.00
CA ALA A 162 11.13 -12.34 -16.93
C ALA A 162 9.96 -13.17 -16.38
N ASP A 163 9.20 -12.66 -15.39
CA ASP A 163 8.13 -13.40 -14.70
C ASP A 163 6.83 -12.60 -14.47
N ARG A 164 6.81 -11.32 -14.86
CA ARG A 164 5.72 -10.38 -14.54
C ARG A 164 5.66 -9.22 -15.51
N TRP A 165 4.55 -8.49 -15.50
CA TRP A 165 4.47 -7.15 -16.07
C TRP A 165 5.05 -6.11 -15.11
N VAL A 166 5.84 -5.19 -15.63
CA VAL A 166 6.44 -4.09 -14.85
C VAL A 166 5.93 -2.75 -15.33
N VAL A 167 5.73 -1.81 -14.41
CA VAL A 167 5.26 -0.44 -14.72
C VAL A 167 6.46 0.41 -15.13
N ARG A 168 6.49 0.89 -16.37
CA ARG A 168 7.54 1.78 -16.89
C ARG A 168 7.20 3.25 -16.73
N GLN A 169 5.91 3.57 -16.81
CA GLN A 169 5.38 4.91 -16.71
C GLN A 169 4.09 4.87 -15.90
N LEU A 170 3.94 5.86 -15.01
CA LEU A 170 2.75 6.12 -14.21
C LEU A 170 2.58 7.63 -14.18
N GLN A 171 1.90 8.19 -15.19
CA GLN A 171 1.83 9.63 -15.39
C GLN A 171 0.42 10.13 -15.08
N SER A 172 0.30 11.05 -14.13
CA SER A 172 -0.97 11.73 -13.86
C SER A 172 -1.33 12.67 -15.01
N VAL A 173 -2.58 12.62 -15.45
CA VAL A 173 -3.15 13.52 -16.46
C VAL A 173 -4.42 14.19 -15.90
N PRO A 174 -4.84 15.37 -16.41
CA PRO A 174 -6.06 16.02 -15.93
C PRO A 174 -7.34 15.23 -16.25
N SER A 175 -7.37 14.55 -17.40
CA SER A 175 -8.45 13.72 -17.90
C SER A 175 -7.95 12.85 -19.08
N PHE A 176 -8.77 11.90 -19.54
CA PHE A 176 -8.51 11.08 -20.74
C PHE A 176 -9.17 11.65 -22.00
#